data_AF-A0A847JRI0-F1
#
_entry.id   AF-A0A847JRI0-F1
#
_cell.length_a   1.000
_cell.length_b   1.000
_cell.length_c   1.000
_cell.angle_alpha   90.00
_cell.angle_beta   90.00
_cell.angle_gamma   90.00
#
_symmetry.space_group_name_H-M   'P 1'
#
loop_
_entity.id
_entity.type
_entity.pdbx_description
1 polymer ?
#
loop_
_entity_poly.entity_id
_entity_poly.type
_entity_poly.pdbx_seq_one_letter_code
_entity_poly.pdbx_strand_id
1 'polypeptide(L)'
;MIRLLRYNFRVVMFRNWWLLVFPIAASQLVVFWNLITLRFNENLPAHVVETTPPLLAAFLSAHLLSAEYRSGIGAILASKPVDIAKVVLIRLIVVMALVWALAALSLAAFYYGWEPYPIAPAALACIPSTLFMALLALTFATLFRNAWAGFAVAAAWWAMDLAPGVAIQPFLSLQTVSDSMVSEAVHRTTVFTRYPWHAKAILLCLAAALYLYHRRLIFTLGSQASSRQRRRALATALAIPILYAASGAALKVGYLYAHRADLYPDDTAWIRQQLGPFGPLPVRWLFGPAFAAYVGEIPNTWRLAAGEDADVYGNTARHRRDVENLMRRRTRSIWGSNIAELYTRLVGQHAQTPAERIAVFKTAVGAYPNGPHAPGMLVRMAREYVDLGDMGAAAEACESALRAQPGQRVASEALRMLTQVRRQTGDLVAAAETAERWAAVADVRQRFRALSARFDILAEMGRKDEARAAARATLDAIEAFRREANASDAVRTAGTDTPLLRDADAIAERIRAFLSNE
;
A
#
# COMPACT_ATOMS: atom_id res chain seq x y z
N MET A 1 -21.01 -38.59 -21.78
CA MET A 1 -19.74 -38.23 -21.12
C MET A 1 -18.52 -38.90 -21.75
N ILE A 2 -18.48 -40.24 -21.91
CA ILE A 2 -17.31 -40.98 -22.44
C ILE A 2 -16.85 -40.53 -23.84
N ARG A 3 -17.78 -40.25 -24.77
CA ARG A 3 -17.44 -39.76 -26.12
C ARG A 3 -16.72 -38.39 -26.10
N LEU A 4 -17.11 -37.50 -25.20
CA LEU A 4 -16.48 -36.18 -25.00
C LEU A 4 -15.06 -36.33 -24.45
N LEU A 5 -14.88 -37.20 -23.44
CA LEU A 5 -13.56 -37.50 -22.86
C LEU A 5 -12.61 -38.09 -23.90
N ARG A 6 -13.06 -39.08 -24.69
CA ARG A 6 -12.25 -39.66 -25.78
C ARG A 6 -11.85 -38.62 -26.83
N TYR A 7 -12.76 -37.72 -27.19
CA TYR A 7 -12.46 -36.63 -28.13
C TYR A 7 -11.39 -35.69 -27.56
N ASN A 8 -11.56 -35.22 -26.33
CA ASN A 8 -10.60 -34.34 -25.66
C ASN A 8 -9.23 -35.00 -25.52
N PHE A 9 -9.18 -36.26 -25.08
CA PHE A 9 -7.95 -37.02 -24.94
C PHE A 9 -7.21 -37.13 -26.28
N ARG A 10 -7.92 -37.46 -27.36
CA ARG A 10 -7.30 -37.60 -28.68
C ARG A 10 -6.70 -36.29 -29.19
N VAL A 11 -7.39 -35.17 -28.97
CA VAL A 11 -6.92 -33.85 -29.38
C VAL A 11 -5.68 -33.42 -28.58
N VAL A 12 -5.68 -33.64 -27.28
CA VAL A 12 -4.57 -33.24 -26.38
C VAL A 12 -3.34 -34.12 -26.61
N MET A 13 -3.50 -35.45 -26.58
CA MET A 13 -2.37 -36.39 -26.56
C MET A 13 -1.68 -36.60 -27.91
N PHE A 14 -2.41 -36.62 -29.03
CA PHE A 14 -1.82 -37.00 -30.33
C PHE A 14 -1.21 -35.85 -31.13
N ARG A 15 -1.62 -34.60 -30.88
CA ARG A 15 -1.18 -33.45 -31.71
C ARG A 15 -0.47 -32.35 -30.93
N ASN A 16 -0.69 -32.26 -29.63
CA ASN A 16 -0.25 -31.12 -28.82
C ASN A 16 0.54 -31.54 -27.57
N TRP A 17 1.07 -32.76 -27.50
CA TRP A 17 1.75 -33.26 -26.30
C TRP A 17 2.94 -32.38 -25.88
N TRP A 18 3.75 -31.90 -26.84
CA TRP A 18 4.87 -30.98 -26.59
C TRP A 18 4.42 -29.63 -26.03
N LEU A 19 3.23 -29.15 -26.41
CA LEU A 19 2.65 -27.92 -25.85
C LEU A 19 2.20 -28.09 -24.40
N LEU A 20 2.06 -29.33 -23.92
CA LEU A 20 1.75 -29.62 -22.53
C LEU A 20 3.04 -29.83 -21.72
N VAL A 21 3.97 -30.63 -22.24
CA VAL A 21 5.17 -31.01 -21.48
C VAL A 21 6.19 -29.90 -21.35
N PHE A 22 6.46 -29.13 -22.40
CA PHE A 22 7.48 -28.09 -22.34
C PHE A 22 7.15 -26.99 -21.31
N PRO A 23 5.93 -26.41 -21.28
CA PRO A 23 5.60 -25.40 -20.27
C PRO A 23 5.56 -25.96 -18.84
N ILE A 24 5.13 -27.22 -18.66
CA ILE A 24 5.16 -27.87 -17.36
C ILE A 24 6.60 -28.03 -16.88
N ALA A 25 7.48 -28.58 -17.72
CA ALA A 25 8.89 -28.72 -17.40
C ALA A 25 9.56 -27.38 -17.11
N ALA A 26 9.32 -26.35 -17.93
CA ALA A 26 9.83 -25.00 -17.70
C ALA A 26 9.31 -24.40 -16.39
N SER A 27 8.02 -24.56 -16.08
CA SER A 27 7.45 -24.07 -14.82
C SER A 27 8.07 -24.73 -13.60
N GLN A 28 8.27 -26.06 -13.62
CA GLN A 28 8.93 -26.78 -12.53
C GLN A 28 10.40 -26.38 -12.42
N LEU A 29 11.11 -26.23 -13.55
CA LEU A 29 12.49 -25.76 -13.56
C LEU A 29 12.62 -24.38 -12.91
N VAL A 30 11.68 -23.45 -13.17
CA VAL A 30 11.67 -22.13 -12.52
C VAL A 30 11.44 -22.24 -11.01
N VAL A 31 10.51 -23.10 -10.57
CA VAL A 31 10.29 -23.34 -9.14
C VAL A 31 11.55 -23.89 -8.47
N PHE A 32 12.16 -24.93 -9.06
CA PHE A 32 13.40 -25.52 -8.53
C PHE A 32 14.56 -24.54 -8.56
N TRP A 33 14.67 -23.73 -9.63
CA TRP A 33 15.69 -22.69 -9.74
C TRP A 33 15.56 -21.66 -8.61
N ASN A 34 14.33 -21.19 -8.33
CA ASN A 34 14.07 -20.27 -7.23
C ASN A 34 14.40 -20.90 -5.87
N LEU A 35 14.08 -22.18 -5.68
CA LEU A 35 14.42 -22.93 -4.47
C LEU A 35 15.94 -23.08 -4.27
N ILE A 36 16.73 -23.15 -5.34
CA ILE A 36 18.19 -23.29 -5.24
C ILE A 36 18.89 -21.93 -5.11
N THR A 37 18.38 -20.89 -5.77
CA THR A 37 19.10 -19.61 -5.94
C THR A 37 18.66 -18.50 -4.99
N LEU A 38 17.44 -18.54 -4.46
CA LEU A 38 16.93 -17.51 -3.58
C LEU A 38 17.10 -17.92 -2.12
N ARG A 39 17.50 -16.96 -1.28
CA ARG A 39 17.52 -17.15 0.17
C ARG A 39 16.09 -17.33 0.67
N PHE A 40 15.88 -18.26 1.61
CA PHE A 40 14.57 -18.48 2.22
C PHE A 40 13.99 -17.16 2.75
N ASN A 41 12.74 -16.92 2.39
CA ASN A 41 11.89 -15.87 2.94
C ASN A 41 10.48 -16.48 3.05
N GLU A 42 9.76 -16.20 4.14
CA GLU A 42 8.44 -16.76 4.41
C GLU A 42 7.43 -16.49 3.29
N ASN A 43 7.61 -15.37 2.56
CA ASN A 43 6.77 -15.00 1.43
C ASN A 43 7.10 -15.75 0.13
N LEU A 44 8.27 -16.40 0.01
CA LEU A 44 8.75 -16.94 -1.27
C LEU A 44 7.83 -18.05 -1.81
N PRO A 45 7.40 -19.04 -1.01
CA PRO A 45 6.50 -20.09 -1.52
C PRO A 45 5.20 -19.51 -2.06
N ALA A 46 4.61 -18.55 -1.35
CA ALA A 46 3.40 -17.84 -1.77
C ALA A 46 3.65 -17.05 -3.08
N HIS A 47 4.77 -16.33 -3.17
CA HIS A 47 5.13 -15.54 -4.34
C HIS A 47 5.27 -16.42 -5.59
N VAL A 48 5.93 -17.58 -5.45
CA VAL A 48 6.13 -18.52 -6.55
C VAL A 48 4.79 -19.08 -7.06
N VAL A 49 3.88 -19.47 -6.17
CA VAL A 49 2.56 -19.99 -6.60
C VAL A 49 1.58 -18.93 -7.06
N GLU A 50 1.77 -17.68 -6.66
CA GLU A 50 0.99 -16.54 -7.15
C GLU A 50 1.46 -16.01 -8.51
N THR A 51 2.69 -16.34 -8.93
CA THR A 51 3.27 -15.87 -10.19
C THR A 51 3.35 -16.96 -11.26
N THR A 52 3.83 -18.15 -10.92
CA THR A 52 4.19 -19.18 -11.90
C THR A 52 2.97 -20.00 -12.38
N PRO A 53 2.13 -20.59 -11.49
CA PRO A 53 0.92 -21.28 -11.90
C PRO A 53 -0.05 -20.41 -12.74
N PRO A 54 -0.30 -19.12 -12.44
CA PRO A 54 -1.18 -18.32 -13.28
C PRO A 54 -0.67 -18.12 -14.71
N LEU A 55 0.64 -17.98 -14.90
CA LEU A 55 1.24 -17.89 -16.23
C LEU A 55 1.11 -19.22 -16.99
N LEU A 56 1.36 -20.35 -16.32
CA LEU A 56 1.16 -21.69 -16.88
C LEU A 56 -0.31 -21.91 -17.26
N ALA A 57 -1.24 -21.53 -16.38
CA ALA A 57 -2.67 -21.59 -16.61
C ALA A 57 -3.10 -20.75 -17.82
N ALA A 58 -2.56 -19.52 -17.96
CA ALA A 58 -2.79 -18.68 -19.13
C ALA A 58 -2.30 -19.33 -20.42
N PHE A 59 -1.08 -19.88 -20.42
CA PHE A 59 -0.51 -20.54 -21.59
C PHE A 59 -1.37 -21.74 -22.03
N LEU A 60 -1.66 -22.66 -21.11
CA LEU A 60 -2.44 -23.86 -21.41
C LEU A 60 -3.87 -23.51 -21.82
N SER A 61 -4.49 -22.52 -21.16
CA SER A 61 -5.86 -22.09 -21.44
C SER A 61 -6.00 -21.38 -22.79
N ALA A 62 -5.02 -20.57 -23.19
CA ALA A 62 -5.01 -19.96 -24.53
C ALA A 62 -5.00 -21.00 -25.65
N HIS A 63 -4.39 -22.16 -25.39
CA HIS A 63 -4.26 -23.25 -26.35
C HIS A 63 -5.43 -24.26 -26.32
N LEU A 64 -6.38 -24.12 -25.40
CA LEU A 64 -7.50 -25.06 -25.24
C LEU A 64 -8.32 -25.28 -26.50
N LEU A 65 -8.46 -24.25 -27.33
CA LEU A 65 -9.25 -24.26 -28.56
C LEU A 65 -8.39 -24.29 -29.83
N SER A 66 -7.10 -24.63 -29.72
CA SER A 66 -6.17 -24.60 -30.87
C SER A 66 -6.60 -25.52 -32.02
N ALA A 67 -7.15 -26.69 -31.70
CA ALA A 67 -7.63 -27.63 -32.70
C ALA A 67 -8.84 -27.05 -33.46
N GLU A 68 -9.75 -26.43 -32.71
CA GLU A 68 -10.94 -25.76 -33.21
C GLU A 68 -10.57 -24.54 -34.07
N TYR A 69 -9.60 -23.73 -33.65
CA TYR A 69 -9.12 -22.58 -34.45
C TYR A 69 -8.52 -23.00 -35.79
N ARG A 70 -7.75 -24.10 -35.84
CA ARG A 70 -7.11 -24.60 -37.08
C ARG A 70 -8.08 -25.29 -38.03
N SER A 71 -9.05 -26.04 -37.50
CA SER A 71 -9.96 -26.86 -38.29
C SER A 71 -11.21 -26.14 -38.80
N GLY A 72 -11.45 -24.91 -38.31
CA GLY A 72 -12.65 -24.15 -38.65
C GLY A 72 -13.87 -24.70 -37.90
N ILE A 73 -14.31 -23.96 -36.88
CA ILE A 73 -15.37 -24.41 -35.95
C ILE A 73 -16.71 -24.70 -36.64
N GLY A 74 -16.99 -24.03 -37.77
CA GLY A 74 -18.17 -24.32 -38.59
C GLY A 74 -18.23 -25.76 -39.09
N ALA A 75 -17.10 -26.36 -39.48
CA ALA A 75 -17.06 -27.74 -39.96
C ALA A 75 -17.25 -28.77 -38.84
N ILE A 76 -16.76 -28.47 -37.63
CA ILE A 76 -16.95 -29.34 -36.45
C ILE A 76 -18.40 -29.27 -35.96
N LEU A 77 -18.97 -28.06 -35.86
CA LEU A 77 -20.36 -27.87 -35.46
C LEU A 77 -21.35 -28.48 -36.47
N ALA A 78 -21.05 -28.37 -37.77
CA ALA A 78 -21.87 -28.98 -38.82
C ALA A 78 -21.82 -30.51 -38.80
N SER A 79 -20.69 -31.11 -38.39
CA SER A 79 -20.50 -32.57 -38.43
C SER A 79 -20.91 -33.29 -37.14
N LYS A 80 -20.96 -32.61 -35.98
CA LYS A 80 -21.34 -33.23 -34.69
C LYS A 80 -22.12 -32.25 -33.80
N PRO A 81 -23.32 -32.63 -33.29
CA PRO A 81 -24.09 -31.83 -32.35
C PRO A 81 -23.49 -31.94 -30.93
N VAL A 82 -22.31 -31.36 -30.74
CA VAL A 82 -21.64 -31.30 -29.44
C VAL A 82 -21.63 -29.87 -28.95
N ASP A 83 -22.12 -29.67 -27.73
CA ASP A 83 -22.08 -28.39 -27.05
C ASP A 83 -20.61 -27.99 -26.75
N ILE A 84 -20.08 -27.06 -27.54
CA ILE A 84 -18.70 -26.56 -27.40
C ILE A 84 -18.46 -25.99 -25.99
N ALA A 85 -19.46 -25.36 -25.37
CA ALA A 85 -19.29 -24.79 -24.05
C ALA A 85 -18.93 -25.87 -23.01
N LYS A 86 -19.58 -27.05 -23.10
CA LYS A 86 -19.24 -28.22 -22.26
C LYS A 86 -17.84 -28.76 -22.54
N VAL A 87 -17.44 -28.78 -23.82
CA VAL A 87 -16.08 -29.21 -24.20
C VAL A 87 -15.04 -28.29 -23.57
N VAL A 88 -15.19 -26.96 -23.74
CA VAL A 88 -14.29 -25.96 -23.17
C VAL A 88 -14.25 -26.05 -21.65
N LEU A 89 -15.41 -26.15 -21.00
CA LEU A 89 -15.49 -26.26 -19.55
C LEU A 89 -14.75 -27.50 -19.01
N ILE A 90 -14.96 -28.67 -19.61
CA ILE A 90 -14.26 -29.90 -19.21
C ILE A 90 -12.75 -29.73 -19.39
N ARG A 91 -12.29 -29.19 -20.53
CA ARG A 91 -10.86 -29.00 -20.75
C ARG A 91 -10.27 -27.98 -19.78
N LEU A 92 -10.98 -26.90 -19.48
CA LEU A 92 -10.56 -25.91 -18.50
C LEU A 92 -10.43 -26.53 -17.10
N ILE A 93 -11.40 -27.34 -16.66
CA ILE A 93 -11.32 -28.05 -15.37
C ILE A 93 -10.09 -28.96 -15.31
N VAL A 94 -9.82 -29.73 -16.37
CA VAL A 94 -8.65 -30.62 -16.43
C VAL A 94 -7.35 -29.81 -16.36
N VAL A 95 -7.26 -28.70 -17.11
CA VAL A 95 -6.08 -27.82 -17.09
C VAL A 95 -5.89 -27.19 -15.71
N MET A 96 -6.94 -26.68 -15.07
CA MET A 96 -6.86 -26.10 -13.73
C MET A 96 -6.46 -27.15 -12.69
N ALA A 97 -7.05 -28.35 -12.73
CA ALA A 97 -6.69 -29.43 -11.82
C ALA A 97 -5.20 -29.82 -11.94
N LEU A 98 -4.68 -29.90 -13.17
CA LEU A 98 -3.27 -30.15 -13.42
C LEU A 98 -2.38 -29.03 -12.86
N VAL A 99 -2.71 -27.77 -13.14
CA VAL A 99 -1.94 -26.61 -12.66
C VAL A 99 -1.94 -26.54 -11.13
N TRP A 100 -3.08 -26.78 -10.48
CA TRP A 100 -3.17 -26.76 -9.02
C TRP A 100 -2.47 -27.95 -8.38
N ALA A 101 -2.48 -29.13 -8.99
CA ALA A 101 -1.70 -30.27 -8.53
C ALA A 101 -0.19 -29.95 -8.58
N LEU A 102 0.28 -29.32 -9.66
CA LEU A 102 1.66 -28.87 -9.78
C LEU A 102 2.01 -27.79 -8.73
N ALA A 103 1.11 -26.83 -8.50
CA ALA A 103 1.30 -25.80 -7.47
C ALA A 103 1.36 -26.43 -6.06
N ALA A 104 0.51 -27.42 -5.76
CA ALA A 104 0.53 -28.13 -4.49
C ALA A 104 1.83 -28.94 -4.30
N LEU A 105 2.33 -29.58 -5.37
CA LEU A 105 3.64 -30.25 -5.34
C LEU A 105 4.79 -29.25 -5.10
N SER A 106 4.75 -28.08 -5.74
CA SER A 106 5.71 -27.01 -5.49
C SER A 106 5.68 -26.52 -4.04
N LEU A 107 4.48 -26.32 -3.47
CA LEU A 107 4.33 -25.93 -2.06
C LEU A 107 4.84 -27.02 -1.12
N ALA A 108 4.54 -28.29 -1.40
CA ALA A 108 5.06 -29.41 -0.63
C ALA A 108 6.59 -29.46 -0.69
N ALA A 109 7.19 -29.23 -1.86
CA ALA A 109 8.65 -29.16 -2.01
C ALA A 109 9.26 -28.04 -1.16
N PHE A 110 8.66 -26.85 -1.11
CA PHE A 110 9.10 -25.79 -0.20
C PHE A 110 8.96 -26.18 1.28
N TYR A 111 7.86 -26.85 1.64
CA TYR A 111 7.55 -27.16 3.04
C TYR A 111 8.49 -28.22 3.61
N TYR A 112 8.75 -29.27 2.83
CA TYR A 112 9.65 -30.35 3.23
C TYR A 112 11.13 -30.05 2.96
N GLY A 113 11.43 -29.17 2.00
CA GLY A 113 12.81 -28.82 1.63
C GLY A 113 13.44 -27.75 2.50
N TRP A 114 12.65 -26.88 3.11
CA TRP A 114 13.12 -25.72 3.89
C TRP A 114 12.48 -25.71 5.30
N GLU A 115 11.77 -24.64 5.66
CA GLU A 115 11.09 -24.50 6.95
C GLU A 115 9.57 -24.57 6.81
N PRO A 116 8.84 -25.07 7.83
CA PRO A 116 7.39 -25.04 7.84
C PRO A 116 6.85 -23.61 7.69
N TYR A 117 5.90 -23.43 6.77
CA TYR A 117 5.24 -22.16 6.50
C TYR A 117 3.73 -22.41 6.29
N PRO A 118 2.88 -21.38 6.31
CA PRO A 118 1.43 -21.58 6.16
C PRO A 118 1.06 -21.94 4.71
N ILE A 119 1.01 -23.24 4.39
CA ILE A 119 0.68 -23.76 3.05
C ILE A 119 -0.72 -23.33 2.60
N ALA A 120 -1.70 -23.41 3.50
CA ALA A 120 -3.11 -23.20 3.17
C ALA A 120 -3.41 -21.83 2.52
N PRO A 121 -2.98 -20.68 3.10
CA PRO A 121 -3.20 -19.39 2.45
C PRO A 121 -2.50 -19.28 1.09
N ALA A 122 -1.29 -19.81 0.93
CA ALA A 122 -0.58 -19.80 -0.35
C ALA A 122 -1.32 -20.62 -1.43
N ALA A 123 -1.79 -21.81 -1.08
CA ALA A 123 -2.57 -22.66 -1.98
C ALA A 123 -3.90 -22.00 -2.40
N LEU A 124 -4.63 -21.42 -1.44
CA LEU A 124 -5.89 -20.73 -1.70
C LEU A 124 -5.70 -19.45 -2.53
N ALA A 125 -4.62 -18.70 -2.32
CA ALA A 125 -4.29 -17.48 -3.07
C ALA A 125 -4.00 -17.74 -4.56
N CYS A 126 -3.50 -18.93 -4.88
CA CYS A 126 -3.21 -19.37 -6.25
C CYS A 126 -4.49 -19.54 -7.10
N ILE A 127 -5.61 -19.96 -6.50
CA ILE A 127 -6.84 -20.31 -7.23
C ILE A 127 -7.44 -19.11 -7.98
N PRO A 128 -7.70 -17.93 -7.36
CA PRO A 128 -8.27 -16.79 -8.08
C PRO A 128 -7.35 -16.25 -9.17
N SER A 129 -6.04 -16.19 -8.87
CA SER A 129 -5.01 -15.70 -9.79
C SER A 129 -4.91 -16.58 -11.04
N THR A 130 -4.91 -17.91 -10.87
CA THR A 130 -4.88 -18.89 -11.97
C THR A 130 -6.15 -18.83 -12.82
N LEU A 131 -7.34 -18.79 -12.19
CA LEU A 131 -8.61 -18.71 -12.90
C LEU A 131 -8.74 -17.42 -13.73
N PHE A 132 -8.39 -16.28 -13.14
CA PHE A 132 -8.41 -14.99 -13.83
C PHE A 132 -7.50 -15.01 -15.06
N MET A 133 -6.24 -15.42 -14.89
CA MET A 133 -5.25 -15.46 -15.97
C MET A 133 -5.62 -16.46 -17.07
N ALA A 134 -6.12 -17.64 -16.69
CA ALA A 134 -6.62 -18.66 -17.62
C ALA A 134 -7.76 -18.12 -18.50
N LEU A 135 -8.76 -17.49 -17.88
CA LEU A 135 -9.93 -16.98 -18.57
C LEU A 135 -9.64 -15.72 -19.37
N LEU A 136 -8.71 -14.87 -18.92
CA LEU A 136 -8.21 -13.74 -19.69
C LEU A 136 -7.54 -14.22 -20.98
N ALA A 137 -6.61 -15.16 -20.87
CA ALA A 137 -5.90 -15.72 -22.01
C ALA A 137 -6.84 -16.44 -22.99
N LEU A 138 -7.76 -17.25 -22.48
CA LEU A 138 -8.77 -17.95 -23.29
C LEU A 138 -9.72 -16.98 -24.00
N THR A 139 -10.17 -15.92 -23.32
CA THR A 139 -11.05 -14.88 -23.89
C THR A 139 -10.38 -14.19 -25.08
N PHE A 140 -9.14 -13.72 -24.91
CA PHE A 140 -8.42 -13.06 -26.00
C PHE A 140 -7.97 -14.02 -27.10
N ALA A 141 -7.63 -15.27 -26.75
CA ALA A 141 -7.40 -16.30 -27.76
C ALA A 141 -8.63 -16.51 -28.64
N THR A 142 -9.83 -16.44 -28.06
CA THR A 142 -11.11 -16.58 -28.77
C THR A 142 -11.42 -15.34 -29.63
N LEU A 143 -11.20 -14.13 -29.09
CA LEU A 143 -11.42 -12.88 -29.80
C LEU A 143 -10.52 -12.74 -31.03
N PHE A 144 -9.24 -13.07 -30.89
CA PHE A 144 -8.26 -13.01 -31.98
C PHE A 144 -8.21 -14.27 -32.83
N ARG A 145 -8.80 -15.38 -32.35
CA ARG A 145 -8.69 -16.73 -32.92
C ARG A 145 -7.25 -17.18 -33.07
N ASN A 146 -6.43 -16.80 -32.09
CA ASN A 146 -5.00 -17.06 -32.06
C ASN A 146 -4.58 -17.26 -30.60
N ALA A 147 -4.09 -18.47 -30.28
CA ALA A 147 -3.64 -18.82 -28.94
C ALA A 147 -2.50 -17.91 -28.45
N TRP A 148 -1.55 -17.56 -29.31
CA TRP A 148 -0.44 -16.68 -28.96
C TRP A 148 -0.90 -15.28 -28.62
N ALA A 149 -1.89 -14.74 -29.33
CA ALA A 149 -2.45 -13.43 -29.01
C ALA A 149 -3.13 -13.44 -27.63
N GLY A 150 -3.88 -14.50 -27.31
CA GLY A 150 -4.47 -14.67 -25.98
C GLY A 150 -3.43 -14.76 -24.87
N PHE A 151 -2.41 -15.60 -25.08
CA PHE A 151 -1.30 -15.74 -24.14
C PHE A 151 -0.53 -14.41 -23.99
N ALA A 152 -0.25 -13.70 -25.07
CA ALA A 152 0.48 -12.43 -25.04
C ALA A 152 -0.23 -11.36 -24.20
N VAL A 153 -1.56 -11.26 -24.30
CA VAL A 153 -2.34 -10.32 -23.47
C VAL A 153 -2.25 -10.68 -21.99
N ALA A 154 -2.37 -11.97 -21.65
CA ALA A 154 -2.22 -12.42 -20.27
C ALA A 154 -0.78 -12.25 -19.77
N ALA A 155 0.23 -12.60 -20.56
CA ALA A 155 1.64 -12.42 -20.24
C ALA A 155 2.00 -10.94 -20.03
N ALA A 156 1.39 -10.01 -20.78
CA ALA A 156 1.55 -8.59 -20.52
C ALA A 156 0.99 -8.18 -19.16
N TRP A 157 -0.19 -8.69 -18.77
CA TRP A 157 -0.73 -8.48 -17.41
C TRP A 157 0.22 -9.02 -16.33
N TRP A 158 0.68 -10.27 -16.51
CA TRP A 158 1.64 -10.89 -15.60
C TRP A 158 2.96 -10.13 -15.51
N ALA A 159 3.49 -9.63 -16.62
CA ALA A 159 4.74 -8.87 -16.65
C ALA A 159 4.62 -7.54 -15.91
N MET A 160 3.47 -6.86 -16.01
CA MET A 160 3.20 -5.67 -15.19
C MET A 160 3.15 -6.01 -13.69
N ASP A 161 2.81 -7.25 -13.34
CA ASP A 161 2.65 -7.68 -11.96
C ASP A 161 3.98 -8.14 -11.32
N LEU A 162 4.94 -8.62 -12.11
CA LEU A 162 6.15 -9.32 -11.64
C LEU A 162 7.09 -8.55 -10.70
N ALA A 163 7.28 -7.24 -10.90
CA ALA A 163 8.27 -6.46 -10.12
C ALA A 163 7.64 -5.30 -9.35
N PRO A 164 6.64 -4.58 -9.90
CA PRO A 164 5.91 -3.56 -9.15
C PRO A 164 4.43 -3.88 -8.95
N GLY A 165 3.93 -5.10 -9.21
CA GLY A 165 2.50 -5.37 -9.36
C GLY A 165 1.60 -4.84 -8.25
N VAL A 166 1.85 -5.32 -7.03
CA VAL A 166 1.18 -4.83 -5.81
C VAL A 166 1.38 -3.33 -5.62
N ALA A 167 2.57 -2.84 -5.95
CA ALA A 167 2.93 -1.45 -5.85
C ALA A 167 2.34 -0.56 -6.97
N ILE A 168 1.83 -1.11 -8.06
CA ILE A 168 1.08 -0.37 -9.08
C ILE A 168 -0.40 -0.46 -8.74
N GLN A 169 -0.94 -1.67 -8.65
CA GLN A 169 -2.37 -1.86 -8.40
C GLN A 169 -2.62 -2.98 -7.36
N PRO A 170 -2.72 -2.63 -6.08
CA PRO A 170 -2.86 -3.61 -4.99
C PRO A 170 -4.14 -4.44 -5.07
N PHE A 171 -5.22 -3.97 -5.69
CA PHE A 171 -6.48 -4.71 -5.76
C PHE A 171 -6.62 -5.65 -6.96
N LEU A 172 -5.74 -5.53 -7.97
CA LEU A 172 -5.74 -6.37 -9.16
C LEU A 172 -4.45 -7.18 -9.31
N SER A 173 -3.57 -7.09 -8.33
CA SER A 173 -2.30 -7.83 -8.34
C SER A 173 -2.52 -9.32 -8.11
N LEU A 174 -1.72 -10.15 -8.77
CA LEU A 174 -1.69 -11.58 -8.57
C LEU A 174 -0.95 -11.96 -7.27
N GLN A 175 -0.20 -11.04 -6.65
CA GLN A 175 0.78 -11.32 -5.59
C GLN A 175 0.42 -10.72 -4.22
N THR A 176 -0.87 -10.49 -3.95
CA THR A 176 -1.27 -9.79 -2.71
C THR A 176 -1.04 -10.60 -1.44
N VAL A 177 -1.14 -11.94 -1.48
CA VAL A 177 -0.97 -12.75 -0.28
C VAL A 177 0.51 -12.89 0.07
N SER A 178 1.37 -13.11 -0.92
CA SER A 178 2.82 -13.12 -0.71
C SER A 178 3.35 -11.78 -0.21
N ASP A 179 2.87 -10.64 -0.72
CA ASP A 179 3.26 -9.32 -0.20
C ASP A 179 2.79 -9.12 1.25
N SER A 180 1.60 -9.60 1.61
CA SER A 180 1.10 -9.56 2.99
C SER A 180 1.86 -10.47 3.97
N MET A 181 2.72 -11.37 3.48
CA MET A 181 3.59 -12.20 4.32
C MET A 181 4.96 -11.55 4.59
N VAL A 182 5.23 -10.37 4.03
CA VAL A 182 6.48 -9.63 4.30
C VAL A 182 6.39 -8.90 5.64
N SER A 183 7.45 -8.99 6.44
CA SER A 183 7.72 -8.34 7.74
C SER A 183 6.88 -7.08 8.08
N GLU A 184 6.49 -6.96 9.36
CA GLU A 184 5.75 -5.83 9.96
C GLU A 184 6.31 -4.43 9.62
N ALA A 185 7.61 -4.31 9.31
CA ALA A 185 8.21 -3.05 8.89
C ALA A 185 7.63 -2.56 7.54
N VAL A 186 7.27 -3.48 6.66
CA VAL A 186 6.65 -3.22 5.35
C VAL A 186 5.15 -2.95 5.48
N HIS A 187 4.47 -3.59 6.45
CA HIS A 187 3.03 -3.42 6.70
C HIS A 187 2.61 -1.97 6.96
N ARG A 188 3.47 -1.14 7.57
CA ARG A 188 3.17 0.29 7.77
C ARG A 188 3.14 1.09 6.48
N THR A 189 3.73 0.57 5.42
CA THR A 189 3.76 1.21 4.10
C THR A 189 2.78 0.58 3.12
N THR A 190 2.26 -0.62 3.40
CA THR A 190 1.38 -1.37 2.49
C THR A 190 -0.08 -1.34 2.93
N VAL A 191 -0.63 -0.13 3.15
CA VAL A 191 -2.03 0.07 3.59
C VAL A 191 -3.03 -0.74 2.75
N PHE A 192 -2.78 -0.86 1.45
CA PHE A 192 -3.69 -1.55 0.53
C PHE A 192 -3.57 -3.08 0.55
N THR A 193 -2.49 -3.66 1.09
CA THR A 193 -2.35 -5.12 1.19
C THR A 193 -2.73 -5.69 2.54
N ARG A 194 -3.20 -4.85 3.47
CA ARG A 194 -3.76 -5.28 4.76
C ARG A 194 -4.88 -6.32 4.62
N TYR A 195 -5.63 -6.25 3.52
CA TYR A 195 -6.70 -7.19 3.21
C TYR A 195 -6.40 -7.90 1.89
N PRO A 196 -5.43 -8.83 1.87
CA PRO A 196 -4.93 -9.43 0.63
C PRO A 196 -6.02 -10.22 -0.11
N TRP A 197 -7.03 -10.71 0.63
CA TRP A 197 -8.19 -11.42 0.10
C TRP A 197 -9.17 -10.54 -0.68
N HIS A 198 -9.20 -9.22 -0.47
CA HIS A 198 -10.04 -8.33 -1.28
C HIS A 198 -9.61 -8.38 -2.75
N ALA A 199 -8.31 -8.34 -3.03
CA ALA A 199 -7.79 -8.47 -4.39
C ALA A 199 -8.15 -9.84 -4.99
N LYS A 200 -8.04 -10.92 -4.20
CA LYS A 200 -8.42 -12.27 -4.64
C LYS A 200 -9.90 -12.39 -4.97
N ALA A 201 -10.77 -11.80 -4.18
CA ALA A 201 -12.20 -11.75 -4.46
C ALA A 201 -12.48 -10.97 -5.76
N ILE A 202 -11.83 -9.83 -5.96
CA ILE A 202 -11.96 -9.03 -7.19
C ILE A 202 -11.49 -9.83 -8.41
N LEU A 203 -10.32 -10.49 -8.34
CA LEU A 203 -9.83 -11.35 -9.42
C LEU A 203 -10.80 -12.49 -9.73
N LEU A 204 -11.41 -13.10 -8.72
CA LEU A 204 -12.43 -14.13 -8.91
C LEU A 204 -13.71 -13.58 -9.58
N CYS A 205 -14.17 -12.40 -9.18
CA CYS A 205 -15.29 -11.72 -9.83
C CYS A 205 -14.97 -11.40 -11.30
N LEU A 206 -13.76 -10.91 -11.58
CA LEU A 206 -13.30 -10.66 -12.95
C LEU A 206 -13.19 -11.95 -13.77
N ALA A 207 -12.69 -13.03 -13.17
CA ALA A 207 -12.68 -14.36 -13.77
C ALA A 207 -14.10 -14.80 -14.15
N ALA A 208 -15.07 -14.68 -13.24
CA ALA A 208 -16.47 -15.00 -13.52
C ALA A 208 -17.04 -14.14 -14.66
N ALA A 209 -16.77 -12.82 -14.67
CA ALA A 209 -17.19 -11.93 -15.74
C ALA A 209 -16.58 -12.31 -17.10
N LEU A 210 -15.28 -12.64 -17.13
CA LEU A 210 -14.58 -13.14 -18.32
C LEU A 210 -15.16 -14.47 -18.81
N TYR A 211 -15.51 -15.39 -17.91
CA TYR A 211 -16.17 -16.64 -18.27
C TYR A 211 -17.55 -16.39 -18.92
N LEU A 212 -18.38 -15.54 -18.32
CA LEU A 212 -19.69 -15.19 -18.87
C LEU A 212 -19.57 -14.52 -20.25
N TYR A 213 -18.57 -13.65 -20.42
CA TYR A 213 -18.27 -13.03 -21.71
C TYR A 213 -17.77 -14.05 -22.74
N HIS A 214 -16.81 -14.89 -22.36
CA HIS A 214 -16.26 -15.95 -23.20
C HIS A 214 -17.34 -16.95 -23.65
N ARG A 215 -18.26 -17.33 -22.77
CA ARG A 215 -19.41 -18.20 -23.10
C ARG A 215 -20.22 -17.63 -24.27
N ARG A 216 -20.41 -16.30 -24.32
CA ARG A 216 -21.10 -15.65 -25.45
C ARG A 216 -20.23 -15.63 -26.71
N LEU A 217 -18.92 -15.39 -26.56
CA LEU A 217 -17.97 -15.37 -27.67
C LEU A 217 -17.84 -16.72 -28.38
N ILE A 218 -17.95 -17.84 -27.66
CA ILE A 218 -17.85 -19.19 -28.27
C ILE A 218 -18.82 -19.36 -29.44
N PHE A 219 -20.05 -18.82 -29.34
CA PHE A 219 -21.04 -18.93 -30.42
C PHE A 219 -20.67 -18.12 -31.67
N THR A 220 -19.78 -17.13 -31.54
CA THR A 220 -19.30 -16.32 -32.67
C THR A 220 -18.14 -16.97 -33.43
N LEU A 221 -17.65 -18.13 -32.97
CA LEU A 221 -16.50 -18.79 -33.58
C LEU A 221 -16.80 -19.39 -34.96
N GLY A 222 -18.07 -19.64 -35.28
CA GLY A 222 -18.49 -20.19 -36.59
C GLY A 222 -18.47 -19.19 -37.75
N SER A 223 -18.59 -17.88 -37.49
CA SER A 223 -18.52 -16.84 -38.54
C SER A 223 -17.09 -16.43 -38.83
N GLN A 224 -16.78 -15.66 -39.88
CA GLN A 224 -15.45 -15.04 -40.02
C GLN A 224 -15.29 -13.83 -39.09
N ALA A 225 -14.13 -13.66 -38.45
CA ALA A 225 -13.88 -12.52 -37.56
C ALA A 225 -13.81 -11.23 -38.38
N SER A 226 -14.80 -10.35 -38.20
CA SER A 226 -14.83 -9.05 -38.88
C SER A 226 -13.63 -8.17 -38.48
N SER A 227 -13.16 -7.32 -39.39
CA SER A 227 -12.08 -6.36 -39.09
C SER A 227 -12.45 -5.42 -37.92
N ARG A 228 -13.73 -5.11 -37.77
CA ARG A 228 -14.26 -4.32 -36.64
C ARG A 228 -14.11 -5.05 -35.30
N GLN A 229 -14.37 -6.36 -35.25
CA GLN A 229 -14.20 -7.17 -34.05
C GLN A 229 -12.72 -7.26 -33.65
N ARG A 230 -11.81 -7.45 -34.61
CA ARG A 230 -10.35 -7.47 -34.34
C ARG A 230 -9.87 -6.13 -33.80
N ARG A 231 -10.32 -5.01 -34.38
CA ARG A 231 -10.00 -3.66 -33.89
C ARG A 231 -10.51 -3.42 -32.48
N ARG A 232 -11.73 -3.85 -32.17
CA ARG A 232 -12.29 -3.77 -30.80
C ARG A 232 -11.48 -4.62 -29.82
N ALA A 233 -11.15 -5.86 -30.17
CA ALA A 233 -10.33 -6.74 -29.34
C ALA A 233 -8.95 -6.14 -29.07
N LEU A 234 -8.30 -5.57 -30.10
CA LEU A 234 -7.03 -4.87 -29.95
C LEU A 234 -7.15 -3.65 -29.03
N ALA A 235 -8.18 -2.82 -29.22
CA ALA A 235 -8.43 -1.67 -28.37
C ALA A 235 -8.67 -2.08 -26.91
N THR A 236 -9.44 -3.14 -26.66
CA THR A 236 -9.63 -3.69 -25.31
C THR A 236 -8.33 -4.24 -24.73
N ALA A 237 -7.54 -4.98 -25.51
CA ALA A 237 -6.25 -5.50 -25.08
C ALA A 237 -5.27 -4.38 -24.67
N LEU A 238 -5.26 -3.27 -25.41
CA LEU A 238 -4.45 -2.09 -25.09
C LEU A 238 -5.02 -1.27 -23.93
N ALA A 239 -6.35 -1.24 -23.76
CA ALA A 239 -6.99 -0.52 -22.67
C ALA A 239 -6.74 -1.17 -21.30
N ILE A 240 -6.65 -2.51 -21.23
CA ILE A 240 -6.43 -3.27 -20.00
C ILE A 240 -5.20 -2.78 -19.20
N PRO A 241 -3.97 -2.71 -19.77
CA PRO A 241 -2.80 -2.27 -19.01
C PRO A 241 -2.89 -0.79 -18.60
N ILE A 242 -3.49 0.05 -19.46
CA ILE A 242 -3.71 1.47 -19.14
C ILE A 242 -4.67 1.61 -17.96
N LEU A 243 -5.78 0.88 -17.96
CA LEU A 243 -6.77 0.90 -16.88
C LEU A 243 -6.20 0.30 -15.58
N TYR A 244 -5.39 -0.75 -15.67
CA TYR A 244 -4.68 -1.32 -14.52
C TYR A 244 -3.79 -0.26 -13.84
N ALA A 245 -2.94 0.42 -14.62
CA ALA A 245 -2.08 1.47 -14.09
C ALA A 245 -2.88 2.70 -13.61
N ALA A 246 -3.83 3.20 -14.42
CA ALA A 246 -4.61 4.39 -14.08
C ALA A 246 -5.46 4.19 -12.82
N SER A 247 -6.09 3.01 -12.66
CA SER A 247 -6.87 2.70 -11.46
C SER A 247 -6.00 2.59 -10.21
N GLY A 248 -4.80 2.01 -10.32
CA GLY A 248 -3.85 1.95 -9.21
C GLY A 248 -3.36 3.33 -8.79
N ALA A 249 -3.04 4.18 -9.77
CA ALA A 249 -2.63 5.56 -9.53
C ALA A 249 -3.76 6.38 -8.88
N ALA A 250 -4.99 6.27 -9.39
CA ALA A 250 -6.16 6.96 -8.86
C ALA A 250 -6.46 6.54 -7.42
N LEU A 251 -6.37 5.24 -7.11
CA LEU A 251 -6.55 4.70 -5.77
C LEU A 251 -5.54 5.31 -4.78
N LYS A 252 -4.26 5.28 -5.12
CA LYS A 252 -3.19 5.78 -4.25
C LYS A 252 -3.30 7.28 -4.01
N VAL A 253 -3.65 8.02 -5.05
CA VAL A 253 -3.88 9.46 -4.91
C VAL A 253 -5.13 9.75 -4.10
N GLY A 254 -6.25 9.05 -4.33
CA GLY A 254 -7.44 9.18 -3.50
C GLY A 254 -7.14 8.93 -2.01
N TYR A 255 -6.39 7.87 -1.72
CA TYR A 255 -5.97 7.55 -0.35
C TYR A 255 -5.09 8.64 0.25
N LEU A 256 -4.10 9.12 -0.50
CA LEU A 256 -3.26 10.24 -0.09
C LEU A 256 -4.10 11.46 0.27
N TYR A 257 -5.05 11.87 -0.58
CA TYR A 257 -5.91 13.02 -0.31
C TYR A 257 -6.75 12.86 0.96
N ALA A 258 -7.23 11.64 1.22
CA ALA A 258 -8.03 11.35 2.40
C ALA A 258 -7.22 11.31 3.72
N HIS A 259 -5.90 11.10 3.66
CA HIS A 259 -5.05 10.91 4.84
C HIS A 259 -3.84 11.87 4.88
N ARG A 260 -3.93 13.01 4.17
CA ARG A 260 -2.84 14.01 4.16
C ARG A 260 -2.50 14.45 5.57
N ALA A 261 -1.21 14.62 5.84
CA ALA A 261 -0.64 14.97 7.14
C ALA A 261 -0.69 13.86 8.21
N ASP A 262 -1.37 12.74 7.94
CA ASP A 262 -1.44 11.59 8.83
C ASP A 262 -0.65 10.38 8.31
N LEU A 263 0.00 10.48 7.14
CA LEU A 263 0.79 9.41 6.56
C LEU A 263 2.13 9.20 7.29
N TYR A 264 2.51 7.93 7.45
CA TYR A 264 3.78 7.53 8.05
C TYR A 264 4.81 7.10 6.99
N PRO A 265 6.11 7.40 7.17
CA PRO A 265 6.69 8.29 8.19
C PRO A 265 6.33 9.77 7.93
N ASP A 266 6.02 10.10 6.68
CA ASP A 266 5.45 11.38 6.23
C ASP A 266 4.88 11.23 4.80
N ASP A 267 4.07 12.21 4.37
CA ASP A 267 3.43 12.22 3.05
C ASP A 267 4.44 12.09 1.90
N THR A 268 5.60 12.76 1.96
CA THR A 268 6.55 12.79 0.83
C THR A 268 7.23 11.43 0.66
N ALA A 269 7.71 10.85 1.76
CA ALA A 269 8.31 9.51 1.77
C ALA A 269 7.29 8.46 1.29
N TRP A 270 6.05 8.55 1.81
CA TRP A 270 4.96 7.66 1.40
C TRP A 270 4.66 7.81 -0.10
N ILE A 271 4.52 9.03 -0.61
CA ILE A 271 4.24 9.31 -2.02
C ILE A 271 5.33 8.75 -2.92
N ARG A 272 6.60 8.96 -2.58
CA ARG A 272 7.73 8.45 -3.36
C ARG A 272 7.75 6.93 -3.41
N GLN A 273 7.51 6.29 -2.27
CA GLN A 273 7.42 4.84 -2.20
C GLN A 273 6.23 4.30 -3.02
N GLN A 274 5.06 4.92 -2.89
CA GLN A 274 3.83 4.41 -3.50
C GLN A 274 3.70 4.75 -4.98
N LEU A 275 4.22 5.89 -5.43
CA LEU A 275 4.12 6.35 -6.82
C LEU A 275 5.41 6.17 -7.63
N GLY A 276 6.53 5.85 -6.98
CA GLY A 276 7.78 5.48 -7.63
C GLY A 276 7.66 4.37 -8.69
N PRO A 277 6.88 3.28 -8.46
CA PRO A 277 6.72 2.20 -9.44
C PRO A 277 6.08 2.59 -10.76
N PHE A 278 5.35 3.71 -10.81
CA PHE A 278 4.80 4.23 -12.07
C PHE A 278 5.87 4.91 -12.92
N GLY A 279 7.01 5.31 -12.35
CA GLY A 279 8.03 6.08 -13.04
C GLY A 279 7.59 7.49 -13.46
N PRO A 280 8.43 8.24 -14.18
CA PRO A 280 8.20 9.65 -14.48
C PRO A 280 7.09 9.90 -15.52
N LEU A 281 6.86 8.96 -16.45
CA LEU A 281 6.00 9.15 -17.61
C LEU A 281 4.49 9.14 -17.29
N PRO A 282 3.93 8.15 -16.56
CA PRO A 282 2.51 8.13 -16.22
C PRO A 282 2.17 9.23 -15.21
N VAL A 283 3.06 9.42 -14.23
CA VAL A 283 2.87 10.31 -13.10
C VAL A 283 2.78 11.79 -13.52
N ARG A 284 3.67 12.24 -14.41
CA ARG A 284 3.65 13.63 -14.90
C ARG A 284 2.40 13.93 -15.71
N TRP A 285 1.93 12.97 -16.51
CA TRP A 285 0.72 13.14 -17.32
C TRP A 285 -0.54 13.12 -16.45
N LEU A 286 -0.59 12.23 -15.46
CA LEU A 286 -1.73 12.08 -14.55
C LEU A 286 -1.85 13.22 -13.54
N PHE A 287 -0.72 13.73 -13.01
CA PHE A 287 -0.71 14.63 -11.85
C PHE A 287 -0.12 16.01 -12.12
N GLY A 288 0.35 16.22 -13.35
CA GLY A 288 0.89 17.49 -13.82
C GLY A 288 2.35 17.76 -13.40
N PRO A 289 2.95 18.83 -13.94
CA PRO A 289 4.37 19.15 -13.73
C PRO A 289 4.70 19.57 -12.29
N ALA A 290 3.73 20.10 -11.54
CA ALA A 290 3.94 20.46 -10.12
C ALA A 290 4.19 19.21 -9.27
N PHE A 291 3.48 18.11 -9.57
CA PHE A 291 3.70 16.83 -8.90
C PHE A 291 5.07 16.24 -9.23
N ALA A 292 5.47 16.26 -10.51
CA ALA A 292 6.77 15.75 -10.92
C ALA A 292 7.93 16.45 -10.20
N ALA A 293 7.87 17.79 -10.09
CA ALA A 293 8.89 18.54 -9.37
C ALA A 293 8.79 18.40 -7.84
N TYR A 294 7.58 18.17 -7.29
CA TYR A 294 7.39 17.80 -5.88
C TYR A 294 8.09 16.47 -5.54
N VAL A 295 7.87 15.44 -6.36
CA VAL A 295 8.46 14.11 -6.15
C VAL A 295 9.96 14.10 -6.43
N GLY A 296 10.44 14.94 -7.35
CA GLY A 296 11.84 14.96 -7.78
C GLY A 296 12.13 13.91 -8.85
N GLU A 297 13.41 13.64 -9.11
CA GLU A 297 13.82 12.63 -10.08
C GLU A 297 13.52 11.21 -9.55
N ILE A 298 12.84 10.40 -10.36
CA ILE A 298 12.56 8.97 -10.11
C ILE A 298 13.23 8.19 -11.26
N PRO A 299 14.03 7.13 -10.99
CA PRO A 299 14.26 6.50 -9.69
C PRO A 299 15.45 7.12 -8.94
N ASN A 300 15.21 7.69 -7.77
CA ASN A 300 16.28 7.80 -6.76
C ASN A 300 16.54 6.38 -6.30
N THR A 301 17.60 5.71 -6.77
CA THR A 301 17.99 4.39 -6.27
C THR A 301 18.15 4.48 -4.75
N TRP A 302 17.47 3.61 -4.02
CA TRP A 302 17.39 3.64 -2.54
C TRP A 302 18.73 3.23 -1.88
N ARG A 303 19.76 3.12 -2.70
CA ARG A 303 21.17 2.95 -2.39
C ARG A 303 21.90 4.03 -3.17
N LEU A 304 22.40 5.05 -2.48
CA LEU A 304 23.35 5.98 -3.06
C LEU A 304 24.70 5.28 -3.22
N ALA A 305 25.45 5.68 -4.25
CA ALA A 305 26.88 5.45 -4.28
C ALA A 305 27.53 6.26 -3.14
N ALA A 306 28.59 5.72 -2.52
CA ALA A 306 29.32 6.43 -1.47
C ALA A 306 29.88 7.76 -2.04
N GLY A 307 29.49 8.90 -1.46
CA GLY A 307 30.02 10.24 -1.79
C GLY A 307 29.02 11.25 -2.37
N GLU A 308 27.75 10.89 -2.61
CA GLU A 308 26.73 11.87 -3.02
C GLU A 308 26.03 12.52 -1.81
N ASP A 309 25.90 13.84 -1.87
CA ASP A 309 25.33 14.72 -0.84
C ASP A 309 23.79 14.68 -0.86
N ALA A 310 23.25 13.47 -0.69
CA ALA A 310 21.83 13.19 -0.65
C ALA A 310 21.48 12.53 0.69
N ASP A 311 20.55 13.14 1.43
CA ASP A 311 19.98 12.55 2.64
C ASP A 311 19.17 11.27 2.31
N VAL A 312 18.64 10.63 3.36
CA VAL A 312 17.83 9.37 3.32
C VAL A 312 16.66 9.42 2.31
N TYR A 313 16.35 10.58 1.72
CA TYR A 313 15.27 10.77 0.76
C TYR A 313 15.74 11.31 -0.60
N GLY A 314 17.03 11.36 -0.92
CA GLY A 314 17.49 11.85 -2.22
C GLY A 314 17.34 13.37 -2.41
N ASN A 315 17.46 14.12 -1.32
CA ASN A 315 17.39 15.58 -1.31
C ASN A 315 18.67 16.22 -1.85
N THR A 316 18.68 16.55 -3.14
CA THR A 316 19.78 17.29 -3.76
C THR A 316 19.59 18.80 -3.63
N ALA A 317 20.68 19.58 -3.73
CA ALA A 317 20.59 21.04 -3.81
C ALA A 317 19.73 21.53 -4.99
N ARG A 318 19.63 20.73 -6.07
CA ARG A 318 18.71 20.99 -7.18
C ARG A 318 17.26 20.79 -6.74
N HIS A 319 16.94 19.69 -6.08
CA HIS A 319 15.57 19.44 -5.60
C HIS A 319 15.09 20.51 -4.63
N ARG A 320 15.95 21.00 -3.72
CA ARG A 320 15.63 22.13 -2.83
C ARG A 320 15.24 23.40 -3.59
N ARG A 321 16.05 23.78 -4.59
CA ARG A 321 15.77 24.95 -5.45
C ARG A 321 14.48 24.77 -6.24
N ASP A 322 14.20 23.57 -6.72
CA ASP A 322 12.97 23.28 -7.48
C ASP A 322 11.72 23.37 -6.58
N VAL A 323 11.78 22.83 -5.37
CA VAL A 323 10.70 22.93 -4.37
C VAL A 323 10.46 24.37 -3.95
N GLU A 324 11.51 25.15 -3.70
CA GLU A 324 11.40 26.58 -3.39
C GLU A 324 10.76 27.37 -4.55
N ASN A 325 11.21 27.13 -5.79
CA ASN A 325 10.63 27.75 -6.97
C ASN A 325 9.15 27.39 -7.15
N LEU A 326 8.78 26.13 -6.90
CA LEU A 326 7.38 25.69 -6.93
C LEU A 326 6.54 26.40 -5.87
N MET A 327 7.04 26.49 -4.65
CA MET A 327 6.37 27.14 -3.54
C MET A 327 6.06 28.61 -3.89
N ARG A 328 7.02 29.33 -4.47
CA ARG A 328 6.84 30.73 -4.90
C ARG A 328 5.91 30.90 -6.12
N ARG A 329 5.95 29.97 -7.08
CA ARG A 329 5.28 30.14 -8.39
C ARG A 329 3.90 29.48 -8.49
N ARG A 330 3.58 28.50 -7.64
CA ARG A 330 2.40 27.62 -7.81
C ARG A 330 1.49 27.55 -6.59
N THR A 331 1.14 28.71 -6.04
CA THR A 331 0.22 28.87 -4.90
C THR A 331 -1.17 28.27 -5.09
N ARG A 332 -1.59 28.00 -6.34
CA ARG A 332 -2.91 27.40 -6.67
C ARG A 332 -2.84 25.90 -7.01
N SER A 333 -1.70 25.24 -6.82
CA SER A 333 -1.58 23.81 -7.10
C SER A 333 -2.37 22.98 -6.09
N ILE A 334 -3.04 21.92 -6.54
CA ILE A 334 -3.65 20.89 -5.67
C ILE A 334 -2.61 20.18 -4.78
N TRP A 335 -1.34 20.28 -5.16
CA TRP A 335 -0.15 19.80 -4.43
C TRP A 335 0.49 20.87 -3.55
N GLY A 336 -0.06 22.09 -3.54
CA GLY A 336 0.57 23.25 -2.94
C GLY A 336 0.87 23.08 -1.45
N SER A 337 -0.07 22.52 -0.68
CA SER A 337 0.17 22.24 0.75
C SER A 337 1.27 21.19 0.97
N ASN A 338 1.34 20.14 0.15
CA ASN A 338 2.40 19.12 0.24
C ASN A 338 3.76 19.72 -0.15
N ILE A 339 3.79 20.58 -1.16
CA ILE A 339 4.99 21.33 -1.55
C ILE A 339 5.45 22.24 -0.41
N ALA A 340 4.52 22.90 0.29
CA ALA A 340 4.83 23.73 1.43
C ALA A 340 5.41 22.90 2.59
N GLU A 341 4.85 21.72 2.89
CA GLU A 341 5.39 20.80 3.90
C GLU A 341 6.82 20.41 3.56
N LEU A 342 7.04 19.95 2.33
CA LEU A 342 8.34 19.57 1.84
C LEU A 342 9.33 20.74 1.87
N TYR A 343 8.92 21.93 1.44
CA TYR A 343 9.73 23.14 1.51
C TYR A 343 10.20 23.41 2.94
N THR A 344 9.29 23.35 3.93
CA THR A 344 9.67 23.58 5.33
C THR A 344 10.66 22.56 5.87
N ARG A 345 10.60 21.30 5.40
CA ARG A 345 11.56 20.27 5.80
C ARG A 345 12.90 20.46 5.12
N LEU A 346 12.92 20.53 3.79
CA LEU A 346 14.19 20.56 3.06
C LEU A 346 14.92 21.88 3.30
N VAL A 347 14.22 23.01 3.29
CA VAL A 347 14.84 24.33 3.48
C VAL A 347 15.01 24.65 4.96
N GLY A 348 14.04 24.30 5.81
CA GLY A 348 14.15 24.51 7.25
C GLY A 348 15.25 23.69 7.91
N GLN A 349 15.56 22.47 7.44
CA GLN A 349 16.70 21.70 7.93
C GLN A 349 18.06 22.34 7.61
N HIS A 350 18.13 23.17 6.57
CA HIS A 350 19.37 23.86 6.18
C HIS A 350 19.49 25.27 6.77
N ALA A 351 18.42 25.78 7.39
CA ALA A 351 18.43 27.04 8.12
C ALA A 351 19.20 26.88 9.43
N GLN A 352 20.18 27.76 9.64
CA GLN A 352 21.14 27.68 10.74
C GLN A 352 20.55 28.20 12.05
N THR A 353 19.67 29.20 11.96
CA THR A 353 19.09 29.86 13.13
C THR A 353 17.59 29.54 13.30
N PRO A 354 17.06 29.57 14.54
CA PRO A 354 15.62 29.47 14.76
C PRO A 354 14.82 30.55 14.01
N ALA A 355 15.36 31.77 13.89
CA ALA A 355 14.73 32.87 13.17
C ALA A 355 14.56 32.57 11.66
N GLU A 356 15.58 31.99 11.03
CA GLU A 356 15.49 31.54 9.63
C GLU A 356 14.44 30.42 9.47
N ARG A 357 14.39 29.46 10.40
CA ARG A 357 13.39 28.39 10.38
C ARG A 357 11.96 28.94 10.53
N ILE A 358 11.77 29.91 11.43
CA ILE A 358 10.48 30.61 11.59
C ILE A 358 10.09 31.32 10.29
N ALA A 359 11.03 32.01 9.61
CA ALA A 359 10.74 32.68 8.34
C ALA A 359 10.29 31.67 7.26
N VAL A 360 10.92 30.50 7.19
CA VAL A 360 10.52 29.40 6.31
C VAL A 360 9.10 28.92 6.63
N PHE A 361 8.78 28.67 7.90
CA PHE A 361 7.43 28.26 8.32
C PHE A 361 6.38 29.34 8.03
N LYS A 362 6.66 30.62 8.34
CA LYS A 362 5.76 31.74 8.04
C LYS A 362 5.45 31.85 6.56
N THR A 363 6.47 31.71 5.71
CA THR A 363 6.27 31.76 4.25
C THR A 363 5.37 30.62 3.80
N ALA A 364 5.60 29.39 4.29
CA ALA A 364 4.80 28.21 3.95
C ALA A 364 3.35 28.31 4.41
N VAL A 365 3.12 28.69 5.67
CA VAL A 365 1.78 28.86 6.24
C VAL A 365 1.06 30.04 5.59
N GLY A 366 1.75 31.15 5.30
CA GLY A 366 1.16 32.28 4.60
C GLY A 366 0.73 31.96 3.16
N ALA A 367 1.48 31.10 2.47
CA ALA A 367 1.12 30.64 1.14
C ALA A 367 -0.08 29.66 1.14
N TYR A 368 -0.24 28.87 2.22
CA TYR A 368 -1.28 27.84 2.33
C TYR A 368 -1.91 27.79 3.74
N PRO A 369 -2.63 28.85 4.17
CA PRO A 369 -3.10 28.96 5.55
C PRO A 369 -4.16 27.90 5.91
N ASN A 370 -4.92 27.45 4.91
CA ASN A 370 -5.95 26.42 5.05
C ASN A 370 -5.47 25.03 4.59
N GLY A 371 -4.15 24.85 4.40
CA GLY A 371 -3.59 23.57 3.97
C GLY A 371 -3.60 22.53 5.09
N PRO A 372 -3.76 21.23 4.80
CA PRO A 372 -3.76 20.16 5.81
C PRO A 372 -2.49 20.11 6.67
N HIS A 373 -1.36 20.61 6.15
CA HIS A 373 -0.09 20.64 6.89
C HIS A 373 0.14 21.93 7.68
N ALA A 374 -0.67 22.98 7.47
CA ALA A 374 -0.47 24.28 8.12
C ALA A 374 -0.48 24.19 9.66
N PRO A 375 -1.39 23.43 10.30
CA PRO A 375 -1.37 23.29 11.76
C PRO A 375 -0.07 22.62 12.27
N GLY A 376 0.42 21.60 11.57
CA GLY A 376 1.68 20.93 11.94
C GLY A 376 2.89 21.86 11.80
N MET A 377 2.91 22.71 10.78
CA MET A 377 3.94 23.74 10.61
C MET A 377 3.87 24.80 11.71
N LEU A 378 2.67 25.21 12.12
CA LEU A 378 2.48 26.16 13.22
C LEU A 378 3.01 25.61 14.55
N VAL A 379 2.80 24.32 14.83
CA VAL A 379 3.37 23.65 16.02
C VAL A 379 4.91 23.56 15.94
N ARG A 380 5.47 23.28 14.76
CA ARG A 380 6.94 23.31 14.57
C ARG A 380 7.48 24.73 14.77
N MET A 381 6.80 25.75 14.24
CA MET A 381 7.15 27.16 14.42
C MET A 381 7.09 27.58 15.89
N ALA A 382 6.11 27.09 16.66
CA ALA A 382 6.03 27.34 18.09
C ALA A 382 7.26 26.83 18.86
N ARG A 383 7.86 25.69 18.46
CA ARG A 383 9.13 25.20 19.04
C ARG A 383 10.26 26.19 18.84
N GLU A 384 10.41 26.68 17.61
CA GLU A 384 11.48 27.62 17.29
C GLU A 384 11.30 28.94 18.06
N TYR A 385 10.07 29.36 18.34
CA TYR A 385 9.81 30.53 19.21
C TYR A 385 10.20 30.27 20.66
N VAL A 386 9.94 29.06 21.19
CA VAL A 386 10.41 28.66 22.53
C VAL A 386 11.93 28.69 22.60
N ASP A 387 12.62 28.22 21.57
CA ASP A 387 14.09 28.25 21.48
C ASP A 387 14.65 29.69 21.44
N LEU A 388 13.88 30.65 20.92
CA LEU A 388 14.19 32.08 20.97
C LEU A 388 13.78 32.78 22.28
N GLY A 389 13.07 32.09 23.17
CA GLY A 389 12.49 32.68 24.38
C GLY A 389 11.23 33.52 24.15
N ASP A 390 10.66 33.52 22.94
CA ASP A 390 9.42 34.24 22.62
C ASP A 390 8.19 33.38 22.94
N MET A 391 7.88 33.30 24.24
CA MET A 391 6.76 32.48 24.73
C MET A 391 5.40 32.99 24.23
N GLY A 392 5.27 34.30 23.97
CA GLY A 392 4.03 34.90 23.45
C GLY A 392 3.73 34.41 22.04
N ALA A 393 4.71 34.51 21.14
CA ALA A 393 4.56 34.02 19.77
C ALA A 393 4.42 32.49 19.70
N ALA A 394 5.07 31.75 20.60
CA ALA A 394 4.89 30.30 20.71
C ALA A 394 3.44 29.93 21.07
N ALA A 395 2.84 30.63 22.05
CA ALA A 395 1.45 30.41 22.44
C ALA A 395 0.47 30.76 21.29
N GLU A 396 0.67 31.89 20.62
CA GLU A 396 -0.16 32.32 19.48
C GLU A 396 -0.10 31.32 18.32
N ALA A 397 1.09 30.78 18.03
CA ALA A 397 1.27 29.76 16.99
C ALA A 397 0.51 28.46 17.32
N CYS A 398 0.56 28.00 18.58
CA CYS A 398 -0.21 26.84 19.04
C CYS A 398 -1.74 27.07 18.97
N GLU A 399 -2.22 28.23 19.43
CA GLU A 399 -3.64 28.59 19.34
C GLU A 399 -4.11 28.70 17.89
N SER A 400 -3.27 29.24 17.01
CA SER A 400 -3.54 29.29 15.57
C SER A 400 -3.59 27.89 14.94
N ALA A 401 -2.71 26.98 15.37
CA ALA A 401 -2.76 25.59 14.95
C ALA A 401 -4.07 24.93 15.36
N LEU A 402 -4.54 25.16 16.60
CA LEU A 402 -5.78 24.61 17.13
C LEU A 402 -7.04 25.18 16.45
N ARG A 403 -7.05 26.48 16.14
CA ARG A 403 -8.15 27.13 15.40
C ARG A 403 -8.34 26.55 14.00
N ALA A 404 -7.27 26.05 13.38
CA ALA A 404 -7.32 25.39 12.07
C ALA A 404 -7.87 23.95 12.11
N GLN A 405 -8.39 23.49 13.26
CA GLN A 405 -9.01 22.17 13.47
C GLN A 405 -8.12 21.00 13.00
N PRO A 406 -6.93 20.84 13.61
CA PRO A 406 -6.00 19.80 13.20
C PRO A 406 -6.50 18.39 13.53
N GLY A 407 -5.92 17.40 12.86
CA GLY A 407 -6.05 16.00 13.26
C GLY A 407 -5.56 15.76 14.70
N GLN A 408 -6.02 14.65 15.29
CA GLN A 408 -5.82 14.33 16.71
C GLN A 408 -4.35 14.44 17.17
N ARG A 409 -3.41 13.94 16.36
CA ARG A 409 -1.97 13.97 16.68
C ARG A 409 -1.43 15.39 16.80
N VAL A 410 -1.72 16.24 15.82
CA VAL A 410 -1.23 17.62 15.80
C VAL A 410 -1.95 18.46 16.86
N ALA A 411 -3.24 18.21 17.11
CA ALA A 411 -3.98 18.84 18.20
C ALA A 411 -3.36 18.49 19.58
N SER A 412 -3.06 17.22 19.83
CA SER A 412 -2.38 16.75 21.04
C SER A 412 -1.02 17.42 21.22
N GLU A 413 -0.23 17.50 20.14
CA GLU A 413 1.10 18.12 20.17
C GLU A 413 1.05 19.63 20.42
N ALA A 414 0.09 20.35 19.81
CA ALA A 414 -0.15 21.76 20.04
C ALA A 414 -0.57 22.05 21.50
N LEU A 415 -1.49 21.25 22.05
CA LEU A 415 -1.97 21.40 23.43
C LEU A 415 -0.86 21.07 24.45
N ARG A 416 -0.05 20.04 24.18
CA ARG A 416 1.13 19.74 25.00
C ARG A 416 2.08 20.94 25.06
N MET A 417 2.38 21.54 23.91
CA MET A 417 3.28 22.69 23.82
C MET A 417 2.71 23.91 24.52
N LEU A 418 1.44 24.22 24.26
CA LEU A 418 0.76 25.34 24.89
C LEU A 418 0.69 25.20 26.42
N THR A 419 0.49 23.97 26.92
CA THR A 419 0.56 23.66 28.36
C THR A 419 1.94 24.01 28.92
N GLN A 420 3.01 23.59 28.24
CA GLN A 420 4.39 23.86 28.65
C GLN A 420 4.69 25.37 28.64
N VAL A 421 4.32 26.07 27.56
CA VAL A 421 4.54 27.51 27.42
C VAL A 421 3.83 28.28 28.54
N ARG A 422 2.54 28.00 28.79
CA ARG A 422 1.75 28.65 29.84
C ARG A 422 2.32 28.41 31.24
N ARG A 423 2.78 27.18 31.50
CA ARG A 423 3.47 26.86 32.77
C ARG A 423 4.76 27.66 32.92
N GLN A 424 5.57 27.75 31.87
CA GLN A 424 6.83 28.51 31.88
C GLN A 424 6.63 30.02 32.05
N THR A 425 5.52 30.58 31.56
CA THR A 425 5.16 31.98 31.77
C THR A 425 4.49 32.25 33.13
N GLY A 426 4.33 31.24 33.98
CA GLY A 426 3.70 31.34 35.30
C GLY A 426 2.17 31.38 35.28
N ASP A 427 1.52 31.20 34.13
CA ASP A 427 0.06 31.13 34.02
C ASP A 427 -0.41 29.68 34.30
N LEU A 428 -0.30 29.31 35.59
CA LEU A 428 -0.60 27.94 36.04
C LEU A 428 -2.07 27.56 35.84
N VAL A 429 -2.99 28.52 35.96
CA VAL A 429 -4.43 28.30 35.74
C VAL A 429 -4.67 27.88 34.30
N ALA A 430 -4.21 28.69 33.34
CA ALA A 430 -4.41 28.41 31.93
C ALA A 430 -3.61 27.17 31.47
N ALA A 431 -2.49 26.86 32.12
CA ALA A 431 -1.73 25.64 31.88
C ALA A 431 -2.51 24.39 32.30
N ALA A 432 -3.15 24.40 33.48
CA ALA A 432 -3.98 23.29 33.96
C ALA A 432 -5.19 23.01 33.04
N GLU A 433 -5.87 24.06 32.57
CA GLU A 433 -6.97 23.96 31.61
C GLU A 433 -6.51 23.38 30.26
N THR A 434 -5.33 23.80 29.80
CA THR A 434 -4.77 23.27 28.54
C THR A 434 -4.37 21.80 28.68
N ALA A 435 -3.82 21.40 29.82
CA ALA A 435 -3.47 20.01 30.10
C ALA A 435 -4.72 19.11 30.14
N GLU A 436 -5.84 19.62 30.64
CA GLU A 436 -7.14 18.93 30.60
C GLU A 436 -7.65 18.75 29.17
N ARG A 437 -7.63 19.83 28.36
CA ARG A 437 -7.95 19.76 26.92
C ARG A 437 -7.03 18.79 26.19
N TRP A 438 -5.74 18.78 26.55
CA TRP A 438 -4.77 17.84 25.99
C TRP A 438 -5.17 16.39 26.30
N ALA A 439 -5.49 16.08 27.55
CA ALA A 439 -5.89 14.73 27.95
C ALA A 439 -7.16 14.24 27.22
N ALA A 440 -8.09 15.15 26.92
CA ALA A 440 -9.31 14.83 26.18
C ALA A 440 -9.05 14.44 24.71
N VAL A 441 -8.06 15.05 24.06
CA VAL A 441 -7.72 14.79 22.64
C VAL A 441 -6.63 13.73 22.49
N ALA A 442 -5.76 13.55 23.49
CA ALA A 442 -4.67 12.60 23.45
C ALA A 442 -5.16 11.16 23.24
N ASP A 443 -4.42 10.41 22.42
CA ASP A 443 -4.56 8.96 22.34
C ASP A 443 -4.21 8.29 23.67
N VAL A 444 -4.51 7.01 23.80
CA VAL A 444 -4.27 6.26 25.05
C VAL A 444 -2.79 6.29 25.44
N ARG A 445 -1.86 6.34 24.47
CA ARG A 445 -0.41 6.35 24.70
C ARG A 445 0.11 7.68 25.24
N GLN A 446 -0.59 8.79 24.99
CA GLN A 446 -0.19 10.12 25.48
C GLN A 446 -1.08 10.66 26.59
N ARG A 447 -2.28 10.09 26.80
CA ARG A 447 -3.25 10.59 27.79
C ARG A 447 -2.69 10.64 29.20
N PHE A 448 -1.93 9.62 29.62
CA PHE A 448 -1.33 9.62 30.95
C PHE A 448 -0.29 10.74 31.13
N ARG A 449 0.44 11.14 30.08
CA ARG A 449 1.38 12.26 30.13
C ARG A 449 0.65 13.59 30.30
N ALA A 450 -0.48 13.76 29.63
CA ALA A 450 -1.33 14.94 29.77
C ALA A 450 -1.90 15.09 31.18
N LEU A 451 -2.43 14.00 31.74
CA LEU A 451 -2.97 13.97 33.10
C LEU A 451 -1.88 14.14 34.16
N SER A 452 -0.69 13.56 33.94
CA SER A 452 0.48 13.76 34.79
C SER A 452 0.93 15.24 34.82
N ALA A 453 0.95 15.90 33.65
CA ALA A 453 1.25 17.32 33.57
C ALA A 453 0.21 18.17 34.32
N ARG A 454 -1.08 17.85 34.19
CA ARG A 454 -2.16 18.51 34.95
C ARG A 454 -2.00 18.31 36.46
N PHE A 455 -1.68 17.09 36.90
CA PHE A 455 -1.37 16.79 38.29
C PHE A 455 -0.24 17.67 38.83
N ASP A 456 0.89 17.74 38.12
CA ASP A 456 2.05 18.52 38.55
C ASP A 456 1.70 20.02 38.68
N ILE A 457 0.96 20.57 37.72
CA ILE A 457 0.53 21.98 37.73
C ILE A 457 -0.43 22.26 38.89
N LEU A 458 -1.41 21.39 39.13
CA LEU A 458 -2.37 21.57 40.23
C LEU A 458 -1.71 21.46 41.62
N ALA A 459 -0.73 20.57 41.74
CA ALA A 459 0.08 20.45 42.95
C ALA A 459 0.91 21.72 43.20
N GLU A 460 1.52 22.27 42.15
CA GLU A 460 2.27 23.55 42.18
C GLU A 460 1.37 24.73 42.60
N MET A 461 0.10 24.73 42.17
CA MET A 461 -0.91 25.72 42.58
C MET A 461 -1.44 25.52 44.01
N GLY A 462 -1.09 24.42 44.70
CA GLY A 462 -1.64 24.08 46.02
C GLY A 462 -3.09 23.55 46.01
N ARG A 463 -3.66 23.22 44.84
CA ARG A 463 -5.03 22.68 44.69
C ARG A 463 -5.06 21.18 44.97
N LYS A 464 -4.86 20.80 46.24
CA LYS A 464 -4.63 19.42 46.69
C LYS A 464 -5.69 18.42 46.22
N ASP A 465 -6.97 18.72 46.39
CA ASP A 465 -8.04 17.77 46.05
C ASP A 465 -8.14 17.49 44.55
N GLU A 466 -7.97 18.52 43.72
CA GLU A 466 -7.94 18.37 42.27
C GLU A 466 -6.67 17.68 41.79
N ALA A 467 -5.52 17.96 42.42
CA ALA A 467 -4.29 17.24 42.16
C ALA A 467 -4.45 15.74 42.47
N ARG A 468 -5.09 15.37 43.60
CA ARG A 468 -5.41 13.96 43.92
C ARG A 468 -6.34 13.33 42.87
N ALA A 469 -7.35 14.07 42.39
CA ALA A 469 -8.23 13.57 41.33
C ALA A 469 -7.47 13.33 40.01
N ALA A 470 -6.61 14.27 39.60
CA ALA A 470 -5.76 14.14 38.42
C ALA A 470 -4.74 12.98 38.56
N ALA A 471 -4.17 12.79 39.74
CA ALA A 471 -3.29 11.67 40.07
C ALA A 471 -3.99 10.32 39.86
N ARG A 472 -5.19 10.13 40.40
CA ARG A 472 -5.99 8.90 40.21
C ARG A 472 -6.32 8.67 38.73
N ALA A 473 -6.80 9.70 38.03
CA ALA A 473 -7.07 9.61 36.59
C ALA A 473 -5.83 9.26 35.77
N THR A 474 -4.65 9.71 36.20
CA THR A 474 -3.37 9.35 35.55
C THR A 474 -3.07 7.86 35.72
N LEU A 475 -3.27 7.28 36.91
CA LEU A 475 -3.09 5.84 37.14
C LEU A 475 -4.06 5.01 36.27
N ASP A 476 -5.32 5.43 36.19
CA ASP A 476 -6.32 4.77 35.33
C ASP A 476 -5.90 4.80 33.85
N ALA A 477 -5.36 5.94 33.38
CA ALA A 477 -4.86 6.08 32.02
C ALA A 477 -3.61 5.22 31.76
N ILE A 478 -2.73 5.05 32.75
CA ILE A 478 -1.57 4.15 32.67
C ILE A 478 -2.03 2.70 32.56
N GLU A 479 -3.04 2.28 33.32
CA GLU A 479 -3.60 0.94 33.22
C GLU A 479 -4.30 0.69 31.87
N ALA A 480 -5.01 1.68 31.35
CA ALA A 480 -5.57 1.63 30.00
C ALA A 480 -4.45 1.46 28.94
N PHE A 481 -3.37 2.25 29.05
CA PHE A 481 -2.21 2.11 28.17
C PHE A 481 -1.54 0.75 28.30
N ARG A 482 -1.34 0.21 29.50
CA ARG A 482 -0.77 -1.14 29.68
C ARG A 482 -1.65 -2.24 29.08
N ARG A 483 -2.98 -2.14 29.24
CA ARG A 483 -3.91 -3.08 28.56
C ARG A 483 -3.78 -2.99 27.05
N GLU A 484 -3.75 -1.77 26.49
CA GLU A 484 -3.52 -1.57 25.07
C GLU A 484 -2.09 -1.92 24.63
N ALA A 485 -1.10 -1.94 25.51
CA ALA A 485 0.27 -2.37 25.20
C ALA A 485 0.46 -3.89 25.32
N ASN A 486 -0.47 -4.59 25.98
CA ASN A 486 -0.44 -6.04 26.19
C ASN A 486 -1.41 -6.81 25.29
N ALA A 487 -2.42 -6.17 24.67
CA ALA A 487 -3.35 -6.85 23.77
C ALA A 487 -2.61 -7.53 22.60
N SER A 488 -2.96 -8.73 22.17
CA SER A 488 -2.18 -9.50 21.18
C SER A 488 -2.33 -9.05 19.71
N ASP A 489 -2.62 -7.77 19.45
CA ASP A 489 -2.82 -7.27 18.10
C ASP A 489 -1.49 -7.20 17.32
N ALA A 490 -1.44 -7.93 16.20
CA ALA A 490 -0.31 -8.16 15.29
C ALA A 490 0.17 -6.92 14.51
N VAL A 491 -0.07 -5.72 15.03
CA VAL A 491 0.31 -4.43 14.40
C VAL A 491 1.21 -3.62 15.34
N ARG A 492 1.74 -4.23 16.41
CA ARG A 492 2.64 -3.54 17.32
C ARG A 492 4.07 -3.58 16.82
N THR A 493 4.67 -2.40 16.77
CA THR A 493 6.11 -2.25 16.74
C THR A 493 6.75 -2.87 17.96
N ALA A 494 7.43 -4.00 17.78
CA ALA A 494 8.44 -4.45 18.73
C ALA A 494 9.43 -3.30 18.99
N GLY A 495 9.45 -2.77 20.22
CA GLY A 495 10.44 -1.79 20.70
C GLY A 495 10.03 -0.31 20.76
N THR A 496 8.92 0.14 20.17
CA THR A 496 8.51 1.57 20.31
C THR A 496 7.84 1.88 21.63
N ASP A 497 7.20 0.88 22.23
CA ASP A 497 6.36 1.08 23.41
C ASP A 497 7.17 0.86 24.70
N THR A 498 8.36 0.25 24.63
CA THR A 498 9.24 -0.01 25.78
C THR A 498 9.66 1.27 26.52
N PRO A 499 10.10 2.36 25.83
CA PRO A 499 10.38 3.62 26.51
C PRO A 499 9.13 4.24 27.15
N LEU A 500 7.98 4.17 26.47
CA LEU A 500 6.71 4.71 26.98
C LEU A 500 6.20 3.95 28.21
N LEU A 501 6.38 2.63 28.26
CA LEU A 501 6.05 1.80 29.43
C LEU A 501 6.94 2.17 30.62
N ARG A 502 8.24 2.37 30.41
CA ARG A 502 9.15 2.83 31.47
C ARG A 502 8.75 4.20 32.02
N ASP A 503 8.40 5.13 31.14
CA ASP A 503 7.91 6.45 31.56
C ASP A 503 6.60 6.33 32.35
N ALA A 504 5.68 5.47 31.91
CA ALA A 504 4.43 5.22 32.62
C ALA A 504 4.66 4.62 34.01
N ASP A 505 5.61 3.69 34.14
CA ASP A 505 5.98 3.08 35.41
C ASP A 505 6.57 4.11 36.39
N ALA A 506 7.50 4.94 35.92
CA ALA A 506 8.11 6.01 36.73
C ALA A 506 7.06 7.05 37.18
N ILE A 507 6.13 7.43 36.31
CA ILE A 507 5.01 8.33 36.66
C ILE A 507 4.11 7.67 37.70
N ALA A 508 3.78 6.38 37.54
CA ALA A 508 2.93 5.66 38.48
C ALA A 508 3.54 5.59 39.89
N GLU A 509 4.84 5.30 40.00
CA GLU A 509 5.55 5.29 41.29
C GLU A 509 5.51 6.65 41.98
N ARG A 510 5.83 7.72 41.24
CA ARG A 510 5.77 9.10 41.75
C ARG A 510 4.38 9.47 42.25
N ILE A 511 3.34 9.13 41.50
CA ILE A 511 1.95 9.44 41.85
C ILE A 511 1.49 8.64 43.08
N ARG A 512 1.88 7.37 43.19
CA ARG A 512 1.56 6.55 44.37
C ARG A 512 2.20 7.12 45.64
N ALA A 513 3.46 7.54 45.57
CA ALA A 513 4.15 8.18 46.69
C ALA A 513 3.47 9.48 47.13
N PHE A 514 2.97 10.29 46.19
CA PHE A 514 2.17 11.48 46.50
C PHE A 514 0.87 11.12 47.23
N LEU A 515 0.17 10.08 46.78
CA LEU A 515 -1.09 9.63 47.39
C LEU A 515 -0.92 8.95 48.75
N SER A 516 0.30 8.51 49.12
CA SER A 516 0.58 7.81 50.39
C SER A 516 1.17 8.68 51.50
N ASN A 517 1.58 9.92 51.20
CA ASN A 517 2.19 10.84 52.18
C ASN A 517 1.16 11.58 53.05
N GLU A 518 -0.02 11.00 53.21
CA GLU A 518 -1.16 11.44 54.04
C GLU A 518 -1.80 10.20 54.68
#